data_AF-A0A816GDN8-F1
#
_entry.id   AF-A0A816GDN8-F1
#
_cell.length_a   1.000
_cell.length_b   1.000
_cell.length_c   1.000
_cell.angle_alpha   90.00
_cell.angle_beta   90.00
_cell.angle_gamma   90.00
#
_symmetry.space_group_name_H-M   'P 1'
#
loop_
_entity.id
_entity.type
_entity.pdbx_description
1 polymer ?
#
loop_
_entity_poly.entity_id
_entity_poly.type
_entity_poly.pdbx_seq_one_letter_code
_entity_poly.pdbx_strand_id
1 'polypeptide(L)'
;MSCLEQLTLYIHVKGRNRVLDGTCVQRDILDYMPQLHSFTFYIGTYVNTIGLSYKLSNEDIRRTLTNIGQQHATSIVNYVSTDKAACSIFSLPFAFDYLEHLGNVFPNIVFSYVTYLLVEDDDPFKHEFFIRIARSFPLLKYLRIFNIESAVLCDLMTFESGNSGSHSIVEYSDLTSLDVRYGHRDYVEQFLNETKTYAPCLTELGVVDIHLKTVTKNFTRDETRHNCVKIISDYLLWDH
;
A
#
# COMPACT_ATOMS: atom_id res chain seq x y z
N MET A 1 0.42 31.93 21.66
CA MET A 1 1.56 30.99 21.50
C MET A 1 1.12 29.65 22.06
N SER A 2 1.38 28.55 21.34
CA SER A 2 0.95 27.21 21.77
C SER A 2 1.80 26.71 22.94
N CYS A 3 1.17 26.16 23.98
CA CYS A 3 1.82 25.47 25.10
C CYS A 3 1.89 23.95 24.89
N LEU A 4 1.66 23.47 23.68
CA LEU A 4 1.63 22.05 23.37
C LEU A 4 3.06 21.49 23.33
N GLU A 5 3.36 20.59 24.25
CA GLU A 5 4.69 19.96 24.37
C GLU A 5 4.80 18.63 23.62
N GLN A 6 3.68 17.94 23.39
CA GLN A 6 3.62 16.65 22.73
C GLN A 6 2.50 16.60 21.70
N LEU A 7 2.78 16.05 20.52
CA LEU A 7 1.82 15.90 19.44
C LEU A 7 2.04 14.58 18.71
N THR A 8 0.97 13.79 18.61
CA THR A 8 0.86 12.68 17.67
C THR A 8 -0.08 13.11 16.55
N LEU A 9 0.42 13.18 15.32
CA LEU A 9 -0.32 13.71 14.18
C LEU A 9 -0.39 12.70 13.04
N TYR A 10 -1.59 12.39 12.58
CA TYR A 10 -1.80 11.75 11.29
C TYR A 10 -2.59 12.69 10.39
N ILE A 11 -2.06 13.01 9.22
CA ILE A 11 -2.76 13.87 8.27
C ILE A 11 -2.46 13.49 6.83
N HIS A 12 -3.49 13.59 5.99
CA HIS A 12 -3.38 13.57 4.53
C HIS A 12 -3.69 14.95 3.97
N VAL A 13 -2.74 15.50 3.21
CA VAL A 13 -2.89 16.82 2.60
C VAL A 13 -3.14 16.65 1.10
N LYS A 14 -4.30 17.14 0.64
CA LYS A 14 -4.70 17.11 -0.78
C LYS A 14 -4.36 18.44 -1.46
N GLY A 15 -4.16 18.40 -2.78
CA GLY A 15 -4.04 19.59 -3.61
C GLY A 15 -2.71 20.34 -3.47
N ARG A 16 -1.62 19.65 -3.11
CA ARG A 16 -0.29 20.24 -3.14
C ARG A 16 0.32 20.17 -4.54
N ASN A 17 1.07 21.22 -4.88
CA ASN A 17 1.87 21.32 -6.11
C ASN A 17 3.36 21.08 -5.84
N ARG A 18 3.71 20.53 -4.67
CA ARG A 18 5.09 20.20 -4.30
C ARG A 18 5.14 18.96 -3.41
N VAL A 19 6.17 18.14 -3.62
CA VAL A 19 6.50 16.98 -2.78
C VAL A 19 6.87 17.46 -1.36
N LEU A 20 6.48 16.70 -0.34
CA LEU A 20 6.78 17.01 1.06
C LEU A 20 8.25 16.73 1.39
N ASP A 21 8.82 17.61 2.20
CA ASP A 21 10.16 17.46 2.76
C ASP A 21 10.22 18.05 4.17
N GLY A 22 11.39 18.01 4.81
CA GLY A 22 11.58 18.59 6.15
C GLY A 22 11.36 20.10 6.20
N THR A 23 11.64 20.83 5.12
CA THR A 23 11.40 22.29 5.09
C THR A 23 9.92 22.62 5.15
N CYS A 24 9.07 21.77 4.57
CA CYS A 24 7.62 21.85 4.71
C CYS A 24 7.19 21.68 6.17
N VAL A 25 7.69 20.66 6.86
CA VAL A 25 7.33 20.37 8.26
C VAL A 25 7.74 21.51 9.18
N GLN A 26 8.96 22.02 9.01
CA GLN A 26 9.47 23.13 9.80
C GLN A 26 8.54 24.34 9.68
N ARG A 27 8.32 24.79 8.44
CA ARG A 27 7.56 26.01 8.14
C ARG A 27 6.08 25.89 8.48
N ASP A 28 5.47 24.73 8.22
CA ASP A 28 4.02 24.57 8.31
C ASP A 28 3.57 24.12 9.71
N ILE A 29 4.47 23.58 10.55
CA ILE A 29 4.14 23.03 11.86
C ILE A 29 5.09 23.56 12.95
N LEU A 30 6.38 23.26 12.85
CA LEU A 30 7.31 23.45 13.98
C LEU A 30 7.52 24.93 14.33
N ASP A 31 7.55 25.82 13.34
CA ASP A 31 7.67 27.28 13.55
C ASP A 31 6.51 27.86 14.38
N TYR A 32 5.33 27.22 14.33
CA TYR A 32 4.15 27.63 15.10
C TYR A 32 4.01 26.93 16.45
N MET A 33 4.83 25.90 16.71
CA MET A 33 4.78 25.09 17.92
C MET A 33 6.17 25.01 18.60
N PRO A 34 6.75 26.14 19.04
CA PRO A 34 8.12 26.18 19.55
C PRO A 34 8.34 25.39 20.87
N GLN A 35 7.27 25.07 21.59
CA GLN A 35 7.33 24.26 22.82
C GLN A 35 7.21 22.76 22.54
N LEU A 36 7.06 22.36 21.27
CA LEU A 36 6.86 20.96 20.91
C LEU A 36 8.18 20.17 21.07
N HIS A 37 8.25 19.35 22.11
CA HIS A 37 9.41 18.52 22.42
C HIS A 37 9.29 17.09 21.89
N SER A 38 8.07 16.57 21.79
CA SER A 38 7.80 15.25 21.24
C SER A 38 6.83 15.35 20.07
N PHE A 39 7.26 14.90 18.89
CA PHE A 39 6.46 14.96 17.68
C PHE A 39 6.53 13.62 16.95
N THR A 40 5.44 12.84 17.05
CA THR A 40 5.24 11.61 16.27
C THR A 40 4.27 11.92 15.15
N PHE A 41 4.65 11.66 13.90
CA PHE A 41 3.79 12.04 12.80
C PHE A 41 3.76 11.05 11.64
N TYR A 42 2.67 11.13 10.89
CA TYR A 42 2.57 10.73 9.49
C TYR A 42 1.90 11.88 8.74
N ILE A 43 2.54 12.32 7.65
CA ILE A 43 2.01 13.33 6.75
C ILE A 43 2.09 12.76 5.35
N GLY A 44 0.93 12.37 4.81
CA GLY A 44 0.75 11.89 3.45
C GLY A 44 0.33 13.02 2.51
N THR A 45 0.80 12.99 1.28
CA THR A 45 0.37 13.88 0.20
C THR A 45 0.24 13.16 -1.11
N TYR A 46 -0.72 13.63 -1.91
CA TYR A 46 -0.82 13.32 -3.32
C TYR A 46 -0.60 14.62 -4.11
N VAL A 47 0.41 14.60 -4.98
CA VAL A 47 0.97 15.79 -5.62
C VAL A 47 0.85 15.64 -7.13
N ASN A 48 0.38 16.69 -7.81
CA ASN A 48 0.48 16.78 -9.25
C ASN A 48 1.92 17.20 -9.63
N THR A 49 2.60 16.39 -10.43
CA THR A 49 4.00 16.61 -10.82
C THR A 49 4.17 17.35 -12.14
N ILE A 50 3.08 17.80 -12.79
CA ILE A 50 3.14 18.60 -14.01
C ILE A 50 3.90 19.89 -13.72
N GLY A 51 4.97 20.12 -14.48
CA GLY A 51 5.80 21.33 -14.34
C GLY A 51 6.79 21.30 -13.18
N LEU A 52 6.91 20.18 -12.44
CA LEU A 52 8.03 20.01 -11.51
C LEU A 52 9.33 19.83 -12.29
N SER A 53 10.27 20.76 -12.09
CA SER A 53 11.60 20.69 -12.71
C SER A 53 12.51 19.64 -12.07
N TYR A 54 12.16 19.15 -10.87
CA TYR A 54 12.98 18.22 -10.11
C TYR A 54 12.12 17.22 -9.31
N LYS A 55 12.53 15.94 -9.35
CA LYS A 55 11.93 14.85 -8.58
C LYS A 55 12.79 14.59 -7.34
N LEU A 56 12.25 14.87 -6.16
CA LEU A 56 12.91 14.53 -4.88
C LEU A 56 12.98 13.01 -4.70
N SER A 57 14.14 12.52 -4.30
CA SER A 57 14.32 11.14 -3.83
C SER A 57 14.03 11.01 -2.33
N ASN A 58 13.84 9.77 -1.85
CA ASN A 58 13.75 9.51 -0.41
C ASN A 58 15.00 10.00 0.35
N GLU A 59 16.19 9.96 -0.26
CA GLU A 59 17.42 10.44 0.37
C GLU A 59 17.47 11.96 0.50
N ASP A 60 16.95 12.69 -0.49
CA ASP A 60 16.85 14.16 -0.40
C ASP A 60 15.88 14.57 0.70
N ILE A 61 14.72 13.91 0.77
CA ILE A 61 13.72 14.15 1.83
C ILE A 61 14.32 13.82 3.20
N ARG A 62 14.96 12.65 3.35
CA ARG A 62 15.61 12.24 4.61
C ARG A 62 16.67 13.25 5.06
N ARG A 63 17.46 13.81 4.13
CA ARG A 63 18.45 14.86 4.43
C ARG A 63 17.77 16.10 5.01
N THR A 64 16.68 16.57 4.40
CA THR A 64 15.96 17.75 4.91
C THR A 64 15.28 17.51 6.26
N LEU A 65 14.75 16.30 6.50
CA LEU A 65 14.20 15.92 7.81
C LEU A 65 15.28 15.90 8.89
N THR A 66 16.46 15.39 8.57
CA THR A 66 17.62 15.40 9.49
C THR A 66 18.04 16.82 9.85
N ASN A 67 18.04 17.73 8.87
CA ASN A 67 18.43 19.14 9.09
C ASN A 67 17.52 19.89 10.07
N ILE A 68 16.26 19.45 10.25
CA ILE A 68 15.30 20.04 11.19
C ILE A 68 15.21 19.26 12.51
N GLY A 69 16.20 18.41 12.79
CA GLY A 69 16.28 17.62 14.03
C GLY A 69 15.43 16.35 14.04
N GLN A 70 14.75 16.00 12.94
CA GLN A 70 13.91 14.79 12.84
C GLN A 70 14.73 13.58 12.38
N GLN A 71 15.72 13.18 13.19
CA GLN A 71 16.66 12.09 12.89
C GLN A 71 16.00 10.72 12.77
N HIS A 72 14.87 10.52 13.45
CA HIS A 72 14.09 9.29 13.43
C HIS A 72 12.90 9.36 12.47
N ALA A 73 12.90 10.28 11.50
CA ALA A 73 11.89 10.34 10.46
C ALA A 73 12.41 9.76 9.14
N THR A 74 11.51 9.20 8.34
CA THR A 74 11.79 8.68 7.00
C THR A 74 10.67 9.06 6.04
N SER A 75 10.82 8.64 4.79
CA SER A 75 9.86 8.92 3.74
C SER A 75 9.60 7.73 2.83
N ILE A 76 8.45 7.78 2.17
CA ILE A 76 8.10 6.97 1.01
C ILE A 76 7.63 7.95 -0.07
N VAL A 77 8.42 8.10 -1.14
CA VAL A 77 8.02 8.84 -2.33
C VAL A 77 7.87 7.87 -3.51
N ASN A 78 6.68 7.86 -4.09
CA ASN A 78 6.32 7.07 -5.27
C ASN A 78 5.82 8.02 -6.36
N TYR A 79 6.47 7.99 -7.51
CA TYR A 79 6.00 8.71 -8.70
C TYR A 79 5.06 7.78 -9.46
N VAL A 80 3.82 7.72 -8.98
CA VAL A 80 2.78 6.77 -9.42
C VAL A 80 2.61 6.84 -10.93
N SER A 81 2.53 8.06 -11.50
CA SER A 81 2.42 8.29 -12.93
C SER A 81 3.36 9.40 -13.42
N THR A 82 3.31 9.70 -14.73
CA THR A 82 4.07 10.83 -15.31
C THR A 82 3.74 12.18 -14.65
N ASP A 83 2.52 12.32 -14.14
CA ASP A 83 1.95 13.57 -13.64
C ASP A 83 1.52 13.51 -12.16
N LYS A 84 1.76 12.41 -11.45
CA LYS A 84 1.36 12.24 -10.04
C LYS A 84 2.47 11.61 -9.20
N ALA A 85 2.56 12.08 -7.96
CA ALA A 85 3.38 11.45 -6.94
C ALA A 85 2.63 11.34 -5.61
N ALA A 86 2.74 10.19 -4.98
CA ALA A 86 2.41 10.00 -3.57
C ALA A 86 3.68 10.20 -2.74
N CYS A 87 3.61 11.04 -1.71
CA CYS A 87 4.72 11.27 -0.80
C CYS A 87 4.23 11.21 0.64
N SER A 88 4.81 10.30 1.41
CA SER A 88 4.57 10.16 2.84
C SER A 88 5.87 10.45 3.59
N ILE A 89 5.80 11.26 4.65
CA ILE A 89 6.88 11.43 5.62
C ILE A 89 6.36 11.05 7.00
N PHE A 90 7.16 10.34 7.79
CA PHE A 90 6.71 9.83 9.07
C PHE A 90 7.83 9.54 10.06
N SER A 91 7.49 9.56 11.34
CA SER A 91 8.37 9.16 12.45
C SER A 91 8.51 7.65 12.56
N LEU A 92 9.65 7.20 13.07
CA LEU A 92 9.95 5.81 13.44
C LEU A 92 10.10 5.70 14.97
N PRO A 93 9.63 4.59 15.58
CA PRO A 93 8.84 3.51 14.96
C PRO A 93 7.49 4.04 14.47
N PHE A 94 7.01 3.48 13.35
CA PHE A 94 5.71 3.85 12.80
C PHE A 94 4.61 3.44 13.77
N ALA A 95 3.75 4.36 14.18
CA ALA A 95 2.83 4.17 15.30
C ALA A 95 1.34 4.12 14.91
N PHE A 96 1.04 4.06 13.61
CA PHE A 96 -0.33 4.12 13.10
C PHE A 96 -0.78 2.79 12.50
N ASP A 97 -2.08 2.60 12.44
CA ASP A 97 -2.73 1.36 11.98
C ASP A 97 -3.09 1.36 10.48
N TYR A 98 -2.88 2.48 9.79
CA TYR A 98 -3.19 2.65 8.37
C TYR A 98 -2.05 3.31 7.61
N LEU A 99 -1.74 2.75 6.44
CA LEU A 99 -0.78 3.30 5.50
C LEU A 99 -1.40 3.30 4.10
N GLU A 100 -1.34 4.45 3.43
CA GLU A 100 -1.96 4.62 2.12
C GLU A 100 -0.96 5.05 1.04
N HIS A 101 -1.30 4.71 -0.20
CA HIS A 101 -0.55 5.04 -1.43
C HIS A 101 0.88 4.50 -1.44
N LEU A 102 1.03 3.23 -1.04
CA LEU A 102 2.28 2.49 -1.14
C LEU A 102 2.47 1.94 -2.57
N GLY A 103 3.53 2.34 -3.26
CA GLY A 103 3.91 1.81 -4.57
C GLY A 103 4.92 0.66 -4.48
N ASN A 104 5.47 0.25 -5.62
CA ASN A 104 6.42 -0.85 -5.77
C ASN A 104 7.71 -0.68 -4.94
N VAL A 105 8.08 0.56 -4.63
CA VAL A 105 9.31 0.90 -3.92
C VAL A 105 9.00 1.50 -2.55
N PHE A 106 9.29 0.74 -1.50
CA PHE A 106 9.19 1.18 -0.12
C PHE A 106 10.34 0.62 0.73
N PRO A 107 10.72 1.29 1.84
CA PRO A 107 11.87 0.89 2.64
C PRO A 107 11.62 -0.46 3.33
N ASN A 108 12.69 -1.18 3.61
CA ASN A 108 12.63 -2.46 4.33
C ASN A 108 12.41 -2.22 5.84
N ILE A 109 11.20 -1.80 6.19
CA ILE A 109 10.75 -1.49 7.55
C ILE A 109 9.62 -2.46 7.92
N VAL A 110 9.58 -2.87 9.19
CA VAL A 110 8.44 -3.60 9.75
C VAL A 110 7.47 -2.59 10.36
N PHE A 111 6.28 -2.52 9.80
CA PHE A 111 5.17 -1.68 10.24
C PHE A 111 4.28 -2.48 11.18
N SER A 112 4.76 -2.66 12.42
CA SER A 112 4.16 -3.58 13.40
C SER A 112 2.72 -3.26 13.81
N TYR A 113 2.22 -2.06 13.56
CA TYR A 113 0.87 -1.65 13.93
C TYR A 113 -0.08 -1.54 12.75
N VAL A 114 0.41 -1.57 11.51
CA VAL A 114 -0.41 -1.38 10.33
C VAL A 114 -1.30 -2.59 10.09
N THR A 115 -2.61 -2.35 10.10
CA THR A 115 -3.65 -3.34 9.81
C THR A 115 -4.38 -3.04 8.51
N TYR A 116 -4.33 -1.80 8.03
CA TYR A 116 -4.91 -1.38 6.75
C TYR A 116 -3.83 -0.85 5.80
N LEU A 117 -3.75 -1.43 4.61
CA LEU A 117 -2.81 -1.02 3.57
C LEU A 117 -3.51 -0.78 2.24
N LEU A 118 -3.30 0.41 1.69
CA LEU A 118 -3.64 0.75 0.31
C LEU A 118 -2.37 0.82 -0.53
N VAL A 119 -2.27 -0.07 -1.52
CA VAL A 119 -1.17 -0.07 -2.51
C VAL A 119 -1.68 0.42 -3.86
N GLU A 120 -0.87 1.25 -4.53
CA GLU A 120 -1.20 1.88 -5.80
C GLU A 120 0.07 2.13 -6.59
N ASP A 121 0.09 1.70 -7.85
CA ASP A 121 1.18 1.94 -8.80
C ASP A 121 0.63 1.81 -10.23
N ASP A 122 1.28 2.46 -11.21
CA ASP A 122 0.99 2.25 -12.63
C ASP A 122 1.62 0.92 -13.08
N ASP A 123 2.79 0.57 -12.55
CA ASP A 123 3.47 -0.68 -12.86
C ASP A 123 2.85 -1.88 -12.11
N PRO A 124 2.57 -3.00 -12.80
CA PRO A 124 2.00 -4.17 -12.13
C PRO A 124 2.88 -4.77 -11.03
N PHE A 125 2.29 -5.03 -9.87
CA PHE A 125 2.95 -5.67 -8.74
C PHE A 125 3.30 -7.14 -9.04
N LYS A 126 4.58 -7.49 -8.83
CA LYS A 126 5.09 -8.87 -9.01
C LYS A 126 4.96 -9.69 -7.73
N HIS A 127 5.16 -11.00 -7.84
CA HIS A 127 5.11 -11.91 -6.69
C HIS A 127 6.02 -11.46 -5.52
N GLU A 128 7.23 -10.99 -5.83
CA GLU A 128 8.20 -10.50 -4.84
C GLU A 128 7.71 -9.29 -4.05
N PHE A 129 6.82 -8.48 -4.64
CA PHE A 129 6.17 -7.37 -3.94
C PHE A 129 5.29 -7.91 -2.80
N PHE A 130 4.47 -8.92 -3.07
CA PHE A 130 3.60 -9.53 -2.06
C PHE A 130 4.39 -10.20 -0.94
N ILE A 131 5.53 -10.84 -1.24
CA ILE A 131 6.47 -11.33 -0.21
C ILE A 131 6.94 -10.20 0.70
N ARG A 132 7.30 -9.04 0.12
CA ARG A 132 7.73 -7.87 0.90
C ARG A 132 6.59 -7.31 1.74
N ILE A 133 5.36 -7.27 1.23
CA ILE A 133 4.20 -6.84 2.01
C ILE A 133 4.02 -7.76 3.22
N ALA A 134 3.97 -9.08 3.04
CA ALA A 134 3.76 -10.01 4.16
C ALA A 134 4.84 -9.87 5.25
N ARG A 135 6.09 -9.60 4.88
CA ARG A 135 7.20 -9.37 5.82
C ARG A 135 7.12 -8.03 6.53
N SER A 136 6.73 -6.98 5.81
CA SER A 136 6.68 -5.62 6.34
C SER A 136 5.41 -5.33 7.15
N PHE A 137 4.32 -6.06 6.92
CA PHE A 137 3.02 -5.80 7.52
C PHE A 137 2.46 -7.07 8.19
N PRO A 138 3.07 -7.52 9.30
CA PRO A 138 2.75 -8.82 9.91
C PRO A 138 1.32 -8.89 10.48
N LEU A 139 0.67 -7.76 10.79
CA LEU A 139 -0.69 -7.70 11.33
C LEU A 139 -1.72 -7.22 10.29
N LEU A 140 -1.40 -7.34 9.00
CA LEU A 140 -2.26 -6.83 7.94
C LEU A 140 -3.61 -7.55 7.88
N LYS A 141 -4.70 -6.80 8.02
CA LYS A 141 -6.09 -7.29 7.98
C LYS A 141 -6.82 -6.87 6.72
N TYR A 142 -6.52 -5.67 6.22
CA TYR A 142 -7.19 -5.07 5.07
C TYR A 142 -6.15 -4.68 4.04
N LEU A 143 -6.22 -5.32 2.87
CA LEU A 143 -5.36 -4.99 1.73
C LEU A 143 -6.21 -4.51 0.56
N ARG A 144 -5.89 -3.33 0.05
CA ARG A 144 -6.53 -2.77 -1.13
C ARG A 144 -5.48 -2.47 -2.19
N ILE A 145 -5.69 -2.98 -3.40
CA ILE A 145 -4.74 -2.91 -4.51
C ILE A 145 -5.38 -2.16 -5.67
N PHE A 146 -4.73 -1.09 -6.10
CA PHE A 146 -5.10 -0.31 -7.27
C PHE A 146 -4.00 -0.34 -8.31
N ASN A 147 -4.39 -0.57 -9.56
CA ASN A 147 -3.55 -0.33 -10.72
C ASN A 147 -4.46 0.09 -11.89
N ILE A 148 -4.77 1.39 -11.96
CA ILE A 148 -5.86 1.92 -12.80
C ILE A 148 -5.46 1.96 -14.28
N GLU A 149 -4.22 2.32 -14.62
CA GLU A 149 -3.79 2.42 -16.02
C GLU A 149 -3.59 1.03 -16.67
N SER A 150 -3.15 0.03 -15.91
CA SER A 150 -3.00 -1.34 -16.40
C SER A 150 -4.34 -2.04 -16.63
N ALA A 151 -5.37 -1.75 -15.83
CA ALA A 151 -6.65 -2.48 -15.88
C ALA A 151 -7.38 -2.35 -17.24
N VAL A 152 -7.24 -1.23 -17.95
CA VAL A 152 -7.89 -1.01 -19.26
C VAL A 152 -7.10 -1.63 -20.41
N LEU A 153 -5.78 -1.77 -20.28
CA LEU A 153 -4.90 -2.32 -21.31
C LEU A 153 -4.63 -3.82 -21.14
N CYS A 154 -4.80 -4.38 -19.95
CA CYS A 154 -4.40 -5.74 -19.62
C CYS A 154 -5.36 -6.85 -20.02
N ASP A 155 -6.60 -6.56 -20.39
CA ASP A 155 -7.43 -7.56 -21.09
C ASP A 155 -6.79 -8.00 -22.43
N LEU A 156 -5.80 -7.24 -22.93
CA LEU A 156 -5.05 -7.54 -24.16
C LEU A 156 -3.65 -8.14 -23.93
N MET A 157 -3.13 -8.15 -22.70
CA MET A 157 -1.80 -8.69 -22.40
C MET A 157 -1.92 -9.84 -21.40
N THR A 158 -1.85 -11.07 -21.90
CA THR A 158 -1.51 -12.21 -21.06
C THR A 158 -0.11 -11.98 -20.51
N PHE A 159 0.00 -11.71 -19.21
CA PHE A 159 1.25 -11.92 -18.52
C PHE A 159 1.66 -13.36 -18.78
N GLU A 160 2.80 -13.54 -19.46
CA GLU A 160 3.46 -14.83 -19.46
C GLU A 160 3.64 -15.19 -17.98
N SER A 161 2.99 -16.27 -17.56
CA SER A 161 3.22 -16.91 -16.27
C SER A 161 4.68 -17.39 -16.29
N GLY A 162 5.60 -16.45 -16.05
CA GLY A 162 7.02 -16.67 -16.02
C GLY A 162 7.30 -17.79 -15.04
N ASN A 163 7.88 -18.86 -15.58
CA ASN A 163 8.51 -19.99 -14.92
C ASN A 163 8.15 -20.21 -13.45
N SER A 164 7.45 -21.31 -13.20
CA SER A 164 7.22 -21.96 -11.91
C SER A 164 8.53 -22.38 -11.21
N GLY A 165 9.41 -21.44 -10.93
CA GLY A 165 10.40 -21.57 -9.87
C GLY A 165 9.65 -21.72 -8.55
N SER A 166 10.17 -22.53 -7.62
CA SER A 166 9.57 -22.73 -6.30
C SER A 166 9.63 -21.43 -5.49
N HIS A 167 8.77 -20.48 -5.80
CA HIS A 167 8.57 -19.33 -4.93
C HIS A 167 7.85 -19.82 -3.67
N SER A 168 8.37 -19.41 -2.51
CA SER A 168 7.75 -19.70 -1.23
C SER A 168 6.34 -19.16 -1.20
N ILE A 169 5.37 -19.96 -0.74
CA ILE A 169 4.01 -19.52 -0.48
C ILE A 169 4.07 -18.30 0.45
N VAL A 170 3.38 -17.22 0.06
CA VAL A 170 3.27 -16.01 0.87
C VAL A 170 2.17 -16.21 1.90
N GLU A 171 2.48 -16.02 3.17
CA GLU A 171 1.49 -16.16 4.24
C GLU A 171 0.93 -14.79 4.65
N TYR A 172 -0.40 -14.70 4.68
CA TYR A 172 -1.17 -13.58 5.20
C TYR A 172 -2.15 -14.09 6.27
N SER A 173 -1.62 -14.46 7.44
CA SER A 173 -2.39 -15.16 8.49
C SER A 173 -3.59 -14.36 9.00
N ASP A 174 -3.48 -13.02 9.04
CA ASP A 174 -4.50 -12.12 9.60
C ASP A 174 -5.36 -11.39 8.54
N LEU A 175 -5.11 -11.63 7.25
CA LEU A 175 -5.81 -10.91 6.18
C LEU A 175 -7.27 -11.37 6.12
N THR A 176 -8.20 -10.47 6.45
CA THR A 176 -9.65 -10.71 6.45
C THR A 176 -10.35 -10.13 5.23
N SER A 177 -9.80 -9.05 4.67
CA SER A 177 -10.40 -8.33 3.54
C SER A 177 -9.37 -8.02 2.47
N LEU A 178 -9.69 -8.39 1.24
CA LEU A 178 -8.92 -8.08 0.03
C LEU A 178 -9.80 -7.35 -0.98
N ASP A 179 -9.39 -6.16 -1.43
CA ASP A 179 -10.07 -5.45 -2.52
C ASP A 179 -9.12 -5.22 -3.71
N VAL A 180 -9.40 -5.91 -4.80
CA VAL A 180 -8.67 -5.91 -6.07
C VAL A 180 -9.58 -5.53 -7.25
N ARG A 181 -10.74 -4.89 -7.00
CA ARG A 181 -11.71 -4.50 -8.06
C ARG A 181 -11.11 -3.60 -9.13
N TYR A 182 -10.09 -2.83 -8.78
CA TYR A 182 -9.42 -1.88 -9.66
C TYR A 182 -7.97 -2.29 -9.96
N GLY A 183 -7.68 -3.59 -9.85
CA GLY A 183 -6.36 -4.15 -10.10
C GLY A 183 -6.36 -5.19 -11.22
N HIS A 184 -5.17 -5.71 -11.52
CA HIS A 184 -4.98 -6.75 -12.51
C HIS A 184 -5.62 -8.08 -12.07
N ARG A 185 -6.17 -8.85 -13.02
CA ARG A 185 -6.76 -10.18 -12.73
C ARG A 185 -5.76 -11.13 -12.04
N ASP A 186 -4.47 -10.96 -12.31
CA ASP A 186 -3.42 -11.81 -11.73
C ASP A 186 -3.27 -11.60 -10.22
N TYR A 187 -3.77 -10.49 -9.67
CA TYR A 187 -3.82 -10.32 -8.22
C TYR A 187 -4.89 -11.24 -7.61
N VAL A 188 -5.99 -11.48 -8.31
CA VAL A 188 -6.97 -12.49 -7.93
C VAL A 188 -6.32 -13.88 -7.92
N GLU A 189 -5.58 -14.22 -8.99
CA GLU A 189 -4.82 -15.47 -9.05
C GLU A 189 -3.76 -15.55 -7.94
N GLN A 190 -3.02 -14.48 -7.67
CA GLN A 190 -1.98 -14.42 -6.64
C GLN A 190 -2.54 -14.75 -5.26
N PHE A 191 -3.70 -14.19 -4.89
CA PHE A 191 -4.27 -14.36 -3.55
C PHE A 191 -5.17 -15.59 -3.42
N LEU A 192 -5.88 -15.99 -4.46
CA LEU A 192 -6.77 -17.15 -4.39
C LEU A 192 -6.04 -18.46 -4.60
N ASN A 193 -4.94 -18.50 -5.35
CA ASN A 193 -4.16 -19.73 -5.56
C ASN A 193 -3.30 -20.06 -4.34
N GLU A 194 -3.59 -21.18 -3.68
CA GLU A 194 -2.92 -21.65 -2.48
C GLU A 194 -1.43 -22.02 -2.69
N THR A 195 -1.04 -22.28 -3.94
CA THR A 195 0.38 -22.50 -4.30
C THR A 195 1.19 -21.20 -4.29
N LYS A 196 0.52 -20.04 -4.26
CA LYS A 196 1.14 -18.70 -4.25
C LYS A 196 0.95 -17.99 -2.92
N THR A 197 -0.24 -18.08 -2.34
CA THR A 197 -0.62 -17.36 -1.12
C THR A 197 -1.47 -18.22 -0.20
N TYR A 198 -1.16 -18.21 1.08
CA TYR A 198 -2.00 -18.78 2.14
C TYR A 198 -2.67 -17.65 2.92
N ALA A 199 -4.01 -17.54 2.80
CA ALA A 199 -4.82 -16.48 3.42
C ALA A 199 -6.05 -17.09 4.11
N PRO A 200 -5.87 -17.84 5.21
CA PRO A 200 -6.92 -18.66 5.83
C PRO A 200 -8.05 -17.84 6.48
N CYS A 201 -7.80 -16.55 6.77
CA CYS A 201 -8.75 -15.65 7.41
C CYS A 201 -9.55 -14.80 6.42
N LEU A 202 -9.32 -14.96 5.11
CA LEU A 202 -9.98 -14.15 4.08
C LEU A 202 -11.49 -14.45 4.05
N THR A 203 -12.30 -13.45 4.37
CA THR A 203 -13.77 -13.52 4.37
C THR A 203 -14.38 -12.54 3.39
N GLU A 204 -13.76 -11.37 3.19
CA GLU A 204 -14.25 -10.32 2.31
C GLU A 204 -13.38 -10.19 1.06
N LEU A 205 -13.99 -10.31 -0.12
CA LEU A 205 -13.31 -10.18 -1.40
C LEU A 205 -14.02 -9.16 -2.30
N GLY A 206 -13.40 -8.00 -2.47
CA GLY A 206 -13.73 -7.06 -3.54
C GLY A 206 -13.03 -7.49 -4.84
N VAL A 207 -13.78 -7.99 -5.81
CA VAL A 207 -13.25 -8.40 -7.12
C VAL A 207 -14.31 -8.21 -8.21
N VAL A 208 -13.87 -8.06 -9.46
CA VAL A 208 -14.77 -8.12 -10.63
C VAL A 208 -15.23 -9.55 -10.86
N ASP A 209 -16.54 -9.79 -10.96
CA ASP A 209 -17.16 -11.12 -11.05
C ASP A 209 -16.52 -12.01 -12.14
N ILE A 210 -16.24 -11.46 -13.32
CA ILE A 210 -15.63 -12.26 -14.40
C ILE A 210 -14.21 -12.72 -14.05
N HIS A 211 -13.39 -11.91 -13.38
CA HIS A 211 -12.06 -12.33 -12.94
C HIS A 211 -12.13 -13.45 -11.91
N LEU A 212 -13.08 -13.35 -10.97
CA LEU A 212 -13.31 -14.38 -9.96
C LEU A 212 -13.70 -15.71 -10.60
N LYS A 213 -14.68 -15.69 -11.51
CA LYS A 213 -15.14 -16.89 -12.23
C LYS A 213 -14.03 -17.50 -13.09
N THR A 214 -13.22 -16.67 -13.76
CA THR A 214 -12.09 -17.15 -14.56
C THR A 214 -11.02 -17.83 -13.72
N VAL A 215 -10.55 -17.17 -12.65
CA VAL A 215 -9.46 -17.68 -11.79
C VAL A 215 -9.88 -18.96 -11.06
N THR A 216 -11.10 -19.00 -10.53
CA THR A 216 -11.63 -20.13 -9.77
C THR A 216 -12.23 -21.24 -10.64
N LYS A 217 -12.33 -21.02 -11.96
CA LYS A 217 -13.13 -21.84 -12.89
C LYS A 217 -14.55 -22.07 -12.35
N ASN A 218 -15.26 -21.00 -12.00
CA ASN A 218 -16.55 -21.07 -11.29
C ASN A 218 -16.48 -21.92 -10.01
N PHE A 219 -15.46 -21.68 -9.18
CA PHE A 219 -15.20 -22.40 -7.93
C PHE A 219 -15.00 -23.92 -8.06
N THR A 220 -14.61 -24.41 -9.25
CA THR A 220 -14.29 -25.83 -9.49
C THR A 220 -12.79 -26.12 -9.43
N ARG A 221 -11.94 -25.09 -9.32
CA ARG A 221 -10.48 -25.23 -9.31
C ARG A 221 -9.96 -25.54 -7.90
N ASP A 222 -9.36 -26.71 -7.74
CA ASP A 222 -8.84 -27.21 -6.47
C ASP A 222 -7.83 -26.27 -5.81
N GLU A 223 -6.87 -25.70 -6.57
CA GLU A 223 -5.83 -24.83 -5.99
C GLU A 223 -6.39 -23.51 -5.44
N THR A 224 -7.65 -23.18 -5.71
CA THR A 224 -8.29 -21.97 -5.17
C THR A 224 -9.19 -22.25 -3.97
N ARG A 225 -9.44 -23.54 -3.70
CA ARG A 225 -10.52 -23.97 -2.81
C ARG A 225 -10.29 -23.49 -1.39
N HIS A 226 -9.07 -23.63 -0.84
CA HIS A 226 -8.79 -23.30 0.55
C HIS A 226 -9.06 -21.82 0.87
N ASN A 227 -8.49 -20.91 0.07
CA ASN A 227 -8.67 -19.48 0.29
C ASN A 227 -10.10 -19.01 -0.05
N CYS A 228 -10.85 -19.74 -0.87
CA CYS A 228 -12.22 -19.39 -1.23
C CYS A 228 -13.30 -19.92 -0.28
N VAL A 229 -12.99 -20.86 0.63
CA VAL A 229 -14.02 -21.56 1.45
C VAL A 229 -14.96 -20.59 2.16
N LYS A 230 -14.42 -19.53 2.76
CA LYS A 230 -15.18 -18.53 3.52
C LYS A 230 -15.79 -17.42 2.66
N ILE A 231 -15.29 -17.22 1.45
CA ILE A 231 -15.84 -16.24 0.50
C ILE A 231 -17.12 -16.79 -0.15
N ILE A 232 -17.12 -18.10 -0.47
CA ILE A 232 -18.25 -18.77 -1.14
C ILE A 232 -19.51 -18.76 -0.25
N SER A 233 -19.36 -18.88 1.07
CA SER A 233 -20.51 -18.86 1.98
C SER A 233 -21.30 -17.56 1.91
N ASP A 234 -20.63 -16.44 1.65
CA ASP A 234 -21.26 -15.13 1.57
C ASP A 234 -21.75 -14.81 0.16
N TYR A 235 -21.06 -15.29 -0.88
CA TYR A 235 -21.48 -15.13 -2.28
C TYR A 235 -22.77 -15.91 -2.61
N LEU A 236 -22.93 -17.12 -2.07
CA LEU A 236 -24.12 -17.96 -2.29
C LEU A 236 -25.38 -17.43 -1.58
N LEU A 237 -25.26 -16.47 -0.65
CA LEU A 237 -26.39 -15.84 0.03
C LEU A 237 -27.07 -14.73 -0.80
N TRP A 238 -26.47 -14.30 -1.91
CA TRP A 238 -26.99 -13.22 -2.75
C TRP A 238 -27.63 -13.69 -4.07
N ASP A 239 -27.56 -14.99 -4.38
CA ASP A 239 -28.10 -15.62 -5.60
C ASP A 239 -29.46 -16.34 -5.38
N HIS A 240 -30.22 -16.00 -4.34
CA HIS A 240 -31.55 -16.53 -4.05
C HIS A 240 -32.60 -15.44 -3.79
#